data_AF-A0A972M045-F1
#
_entry.id   AF-A0A972M045-F1
#
_cell.length_a   1.000
_cell.length_b   1.000
_cell.length_c   1.000
_cell.angle_alpha   90.00
_cell.angle_beta   90.00
_cell.angle_gamma   90.00
#
_symmetry.space_group_name_H-M   'P 1'
#
loop_
_entity.id
_entity.type
_entity.pdbx_description
1 polymer ?
#
loop_
_entity_poly.entity_id
_entity_poly.type
_entity_poly.pdbx_seq_one_letter_code
_entity_poly.pdbx_strand_id
1 'polypeptide(L)'
;MLRSFFTAISGLKAHNTRIDVISNNIANANTVGYKSAKATFRDVLYLMNRAARAPYAGRGGTNPSQIGLGVQVSNINNIMTQGAIQKTGKITDLAIQGGGFFVLSDGQRYFYTRDGSFDIDTNGALVSSATGLKVQGWSISPTAKVNVHGSIDTSTTTQTLIRVYDELGQEHVLTVKFDSTTNGVIATIYDGVNASAPVVLSNHIITFDASTNRVIGGQIASLRWHGQNISIDFNNLQSASVTAIFADPDITPDAGKVGDIVIPQDMSMAPTPTSSISFSGNLDAAATASDNITFSVSGIIDSLGREHAMVVTMTPKDGSANTWIATVSIGSKVWKFGVTFTNDGRFESVYYNTADPAGDPFDPANS
;
A
#
# COMPACT_ATOMS: atom_id res chain seq x y z
N MET A 1 -13.36 -5.11 -69.91
CA MET A 1 -14.21 -4.29 -69.02
C MET A 1 -14.61 -5.05 -67.74
N LEU A 2 -15.16 -6.28 -67.82
CA LEU A 2 -15.59 -7.07 -66.65
C LEU A 2 -14.53 -7.21 -65.53
N ARG A 3 -13.27 -7.47 -65.89
CA ARG A 3 -12.16 -7.63 -64.92
C ARG A 3 -11.85 -6.35 -64.14
N SER A 4 -11.91 -5.19 -64.80
CA SER A 4 -11.68 -3.89 -64.15
C SER A 4 -12.75 -3.56 -63.11
N PHE A 5 -14.00 -4.00 -63.34
CA PHE A 5 -15.08 -3.87 -62.35
C PHE A 5 -14.81 -4.73 -61.11
N PHE A 6 -14.35 -5.98 -61.27
CA PHE A 6 -13.99 -6.82 -60.11
C PHE A 6 -12.82 -6.24 -59.31
N THR A 7 -11.80 -5.71 -59.97
CA THR A 7 -10.69 -4.99 -59.31
C THR A 7 -11.21 -3.78 -58.55
N ALA A 8 -12.07 -2.95 -59.16
CA ALA A 8 -12.65 -1.77 -58.51
C ALA A 8 -13.54 -2.14 -57.29
N ILE A 9 -14.38 -3.17 -57.42
CA ILE A 9 -15.25 -3.66 -56.33
C ILE A 9 -14.40 -4.22 -55.18
N SER A 10 -13.32 -4.94 -55.47
CA SER A 10 -12.40 -5.44 -54.43
C SER A 10 -11.75 -4.32 -53.63
N GLY A 11 -11.33 -3.23 -54.31
CA GLY A 11 -10.82 -2.02 -53.68
C GLY A 11 -11.87 -1.35 -52.80
N LEU A 12 -13.08 -1.15 -53.32
CA LEU A 12 -14.17 -0.54 -52.56
C LEU A 12 -14.51 -1.35 -51.30
N LYS A 13 -14.62 -2.67 -51.41
CA LYS A 13 -14.91 -3.55 -50.27
C LYS A 13 -13.80 -3.48 -49.21
N ALA A 14 -12.54 -3.52 -49.62
CA ALA A 14 -11.40 -3.40 -48.70
C ALA A 14 -11.37 -2.02 -48.00
N HIS A 15 -11.68 -0.95 -48.73
CA HIS A 15 -11.79 0.39 -48.15
C HIS A 15 -12.98 0.53 -47.20
N ASN A 16 -14.12 -0.08 -47.49
CA ASN A 16 -15.27 -0.10 -46.56
C ASN A 16 -14.89 -0.77 -45.24
N THR A 17 -14.27 -1.96 -45.28
CA THR A 17 -13.78 -2.63 -44.06
C THR A 17 -12.78 -1.77 -43.28
N ARG A 18 -11.92 -1.01 -43.98
CA ARG A 18 -11.01 -0.05 -43.32
C ARG A 18 -11.78 1.05 -42.61
N ILE A 19 -12.79 1.59 -43.26
CA ILE A 19 -13.64 2.64 -42.70
C ILE A 19 -14.39 2.10 -41.48
N ASP A 20 -14.86 0.86 -41.51
CA ASP A 20 -15.52 0.23 -40.36
C ASP A 20 -14.57 0.13 -39.16
N VAL A 21 -13.32 -0.32 -39.39
CA VAL A 21 -12.29 -0.39 -38.34
C VAL A 21 -11.94 0.99 -37.78
N ILE A 22 -11.79 2.01 -38.64
CA ILE A 22 -11.53 3.39 -38.21
C ILE A 22 -12.73 3.93 -37.42
N SER A 23 -13.95 3.68 -37.88
CA SER A 23 -15.18 4.12 -37.23
C SER A 23 -15.32 3.50 -35.85
N ASN A 24 -15.00 2.20 -35.70
CA ASN A 24 -14.98 1.52 -34.41
C ASN A 24 -13.93 2.12 -33.45
N ASN A 25 -12.73 2.45 -33.95
CA ASN A 25 -11.70 3.11 -33.14
C ASN A 25 -12.14 4.49 -32.65
N ILE A 26 -12.79 5.29 -33.52
CA ILE A 26 -13.27 6.62 -33.17
C ILE A 26 -14.42 6.52 -32.15
N ALA A 27 -15.36 5.61 -32.36
CA ALA A 27 -16.48 5.41 -31.44
C ALA A 27 -16.01 5.01 -30.02
N ASN A 28 -14.92 4.24 -29.93
CA ASN A 28 -14.35 3.77 -28.66
C ASN A 28 -13.15 4.60 -28.17
N ALA A 29 -12.96 5.82 -28.67
CA ALA A 29 -11.81 6.65 -28.32
C ALA A 29 -11.71 6.95 -26.81
N ASN A 30 -12.86 7.01 -26.11
CA ASN A 30 -12.95 7.27 -24.68
C ASN A 30 -13.24 6.00 -23.85
N THR A 31 -13.29 4.82 -24.48
CA THR A 31 -13.52 3.56 -23.76
C THR A 31 -12.23 3.16 -23.03
N VAL A 32 -12.31 3.05 -21.70
CA VAL A 32 -11.17 2.70 -20.85
C VAL A 32 -10.63 1.32 -21.23
N GLY A 33 -9.30 1.20 -21.33
CA GLY A 33 -8.64 -0.07 -21.67
C GLY A 33 -8.76 -0.51 -23.13
N TYR A 34 -9.45 0.25 -24.00
CA TYR A 34 -9.60 -0.09 -25.42
C TYR A 34 -8.25 -0.13 -26.15
N LYS A 35 -8.11 -1.11 -27.06
CA LYS A 35 -6.93 -1.28 -27.92
C LYS A 35 -7.34 -1.05 -29.38
N SER A 36 -6.75 -0.03 -30.00
CA SER A 36 -7.08 0.34 -31.37
C SER A 36 -6.70 -0.77 -32.36
N ALA A 37 -7.52 -0.94 -33.39
CA ALA A 37 -7.29 -1.94 -34.41
C ALA A 37 -6.84 -1.29 -35.74
N LYS A 38 -6.00 -1.99 -36.51
CA LYS A 38 -5.52 -1.55 -37.82
C LYS A 38 -5.72 -2.65 -38.87
N ALA A 39 -6.47 -2.31 -39.93
CA ALA A 39 -6.60 -3.15 -41.12
C ALA A 39 -5.36 -3.01 -42.03
N THR A 40 -4.80 -4.13 -42.47
CA THR A 40 -3.74 -4.19 -43.47
C THR A 40 -4.26 -4.84 -44.75
N PHE A 41 -3.72 -4.45 -45.90
CA PHE A 41 -4.12 -4.98 -47.20
C PHE A 41 -3.01 -5.82 -47.80
N ARG A 42 -3.40 -6.76 -48.64
CA ARG A 42 -2.49 -7.49 -49.54
C ARG A 42 -3.11 -7.54 -50.93
N ASP A 43 -2.27 -7.65 -51.94
CA ASP A 43 -2.70 -8.04 -53.27
C ASP A 43 -3.20 -9.50 -53.28
N VAL A 44 -3.99 -9.84 -54.29
CA VAL A 44 -4.51 -11.22 -54.43
C VAL A 44 -3.54 -12.06 -55.24
N LEU A 45 -3.54 -11.88 -56.56
CA LEU A 45 -2.68 -12.58 -57.51
C LEU A 45 -2.48 -11.69 -58.75
N TYR A 46 -1.39 -11.93 -59.47
CA TYR A 46 -1.12 -11.31 -60.76
C TYR A 46 -1.35 -12.32 -61.87
N LEU A 47 -2.10 -11.92 -62.90
CA LEU A 47 -2.21 -12.70 -64.13
C LEU A 47 -1.04 -12.33 -65.05
N MET A 48 -0.19 -13.30 -65.38
CA MET A 48 0.92 -13.09 -66.31
C MET A 48 0.46 -13.26 -67.76
N ASN A 49 0.51 -12.18 -68.52
CA ASN A 49 0.17 -12.15 -69.94
C ASN A 49 1.37 -12.49 -70.84
N ARG A 50 2.58 -12.08 -70.42
CA ARG A 50 3.84 -12.45 -71.07
C ARG A 50 4.94 -12.60 -70.01
N ALA A 51 5.70 -13.68 -70.08
CA ALA A 51 6.89 -13.86 -69.25
C ALA A 51 8.04 -12.96 -69.72
N ALA A 52 8.96 -12.68 -68.81
CA ALA A 52 10.20 -11.97 -69.13
C ALA A 52 11.04 -12.80 -70.13
N ARG A 53 11.81 -12.13 -70.99
CA ARG A 53 12.72 -12.80 -71.94
C ARG A 53 14.10 -12.17 -71.91
N ALA A 54 15.12 -13.02 -71.95
CA ALA A 54 16.51 -12.60 -72.11
C ALA A 54 16.77 -12.00 -73.51
N PRO A 55 17.78 -11.12 -73.66
CA PRO A 55 18.18 -10.57 -74.95
C PRO A 55 18.65 -11.68 -75.92
N TYR A 56 18.31 -11.55 -77.20
CA TYR A 56 18.70 -12.48 -78.27
C TYR A 56 18.70 -11.80 -79.64
N ALA A 57 19.60 -12.23 -80.53
CA ALA A 57 19.69 -11.80 -81.93
C ALA A 57 19.58 -10.27 -82.15
N GLY A 58 20.39 -9.49 -81.43
CA GLY A 58 20.44 -8.03 -81.57
C GLY A 58 19.25 -7.27 -80.95
N ARG A 59 18.36 -7.95 -80.21
CA ARG A 59 17.29 -7.32 -79.40
C ARG A 59 17.57 -7.41 -77.91
N GLY A 60 17.22 -6.34 -77.19
CA GLY A 60 17.26 -6.29 -75.72
C GLY A 60 16.26 -7.24 -75.05
N GLY A 61 16.47 -7.51 -73.76
CA GLY A 61 15.53 -8.26 -72.95
C GLY A 61 14.18 -7.54 -72.83
N THR A 62 13.12 -8.30 -72.53
CA THR A 62 11.77 -7.73 -72.36
C THR A 62 11.22 -8.07 -70.99
N ASN A 63 10.56 -7.09 -70.36
CA ASN A 63 9.94 -7.23 -69.05
C ASN A 63 8.68 -8.11 -69.10
N PRO A 64 8.32 -8.79 -68.00
CA PRO A 64 7.06 -9.51 -67.92
C PRO A 64 5.89 -8.53 -67.95
N SER A 65 4.82 -8.89 -68.65
CA SER A 65 3.55 -8.16 -68.65
C SER A 65 2.58 -8.88 -67.73
N GLN A 66 2.21 -8.22 -66.63
CA GLN A 66 1.32 -8.77 -65.60
C GLN A 66 0.19 -7.80 -65.28
N ILE A 67 -0.97 -8.34 -64.89
CA ILE A 67 -2.16 -7.58 -64.50
C ILE A 67 -2.55 -8.01 -63.10
N GLY A 68 -2.61 -7.08 -62.15
CA GLY A 68 -3.07 -7.34 -60.79
C GLY A 68 -4.57 -7.60 -60.73
N LEU A 69 -4.98 -8.62 -59.99
CA LEU A 69 -6.39 -9.05 -59.88
C LEU A 69 -7.15 -8.38 -58.72
N GLY A 70 -6.57 -7.36 -58.09
CA GLY A 70 -7.20 -6.58 -57.02
C GLY A 70 -6.54 -6.73 -55.66
N VAL A 71 -7.25 -6.29 -54.63
CA VAL A 71 -6.77 -6.22 -53.24
C VAL A 71 -7.73 -6.94 -52.31
N GLN A 72 -7.21 -7.41 -51.18
CA GLN A 72 -7.99 -8.01 -50.10
C GLN A 72 -7.46 -7.52 -48.74
N VAL A 73 -8.33 -7.56 -47.73
CA VAL A 73 -7.90 -7.35 -46.34
C VAL A 73 -7.07 -8.55 -45.91
N SER A 74 -5.86 -8.29 -45.43
CA SER A 74 -4.93 -9.33 -44.96
C SER A 74 -5.26 -9.72 -43.52
N ASN A 75 -5.29 -8.73 -42.62
CA ASN A 75 -5.64 -8.92 -41.21
C ASN A 75 -6.12 -7.61 -40.58
N ILE A 76 -6.78 -7.71 -39.43
CA ILE A 76 -7.10 -6.61 -38.52
C ILE A 76 -6.36 -6.89 -37.21
N ASN A 77 -5.30 -6.12 -36.96
CA ASN A 77 -4.44 -6.29 -35.79
C ASN A 77 -4.72 -5.26 -34.70
N ASN A 78 -4.73 -5.70 -33.44
CA ASN A 78 -4.80 -4.79 -32.30
C ASN A 78 -3.43 -4.19 -31.99
N ILE A 79 -3.41 -2.91 -31.66
CA ILE A 79 -2.22 -2.15 -31.25
C ILE A 79 -2.22 -2.08 -29.72
N MET A 80 -1.30 -2.81 -29.09
CA MET A 80 -1.26 -3.00 -27.63
C MET A 80 -0.47 -1.91 -26.89
N THR A 81 -0.18 -0.78 -27.53
CA THR A 81 0.59 0.32 -26.91
C THR A 81 -0.15 0.89 -25.70
N GLN A 82 0.61 1.41 -24.74
CA GLN A 82 0.07 2.05 -23.54
C GLN A 82 -0.45 3.45 -23.90
N GLY A 83 -1.65 3.79 -23.43
CA GLY A 83 -2.22 5.13 -23.53
C GLY A 83 -1.86 6.01 -22.33
N ALA A 84 -2.30 7.26 -22.35
CA ALA A 84 -2.16 8.15 -21.21
C ALA A 84 -3.00 7.64 -20.03
N ILE A 85 -2.45 7.71 -18.81
CA ILE A 85 -3.15 7.37 -17.57
C ILE A 85 -3.69 8.67 -16.98
N GLN A 86 -4.96 8.67 -16.57
CA GLN A 86 -5.59 9.78 -15.88
C GLN A 86 -5.95 9.38 -14.45
N LYS A 87 -5.76 10.28 -13.49
CA LYS A 87 -6.13 10.06 -12.09
C LYS A 87 -7.62 10.37 -11.92
N THR A 88 -8.39 9.42 -11.37
CA THR A 88 -9.84 9.56 -11.14
C THR A 88 -10.18 9.98 -9.73
N GLY A 89 -9.30 9.71 -8.75
CA GLY A 89 -9.53 10.01 -7.33
C GLY A 89 -10.34 8.95 -6.58
N LYS A 90 -10.88 7.94 -7.26
CA LYS A 90 -11.48 6.75 -6.62
C LYS A 90 -10.37 5.78 -6.22
N ILE A 91 -10.39 5.32 -4.97
CA ILE A 91 -9.35 4.44 -4.41
C ILE A 91 -9.34 3.07 -5.12
N THR A 92 -10.51 2.60 -5.57
CA THR A 92 -10.66 1.30 -6.24
C THR A 92 -10.33 1.35 -7.73
N ASP A 93 -10.11 2.53 -8.32
CA ASP A 93 -9.73 2.63 -9.73
C ASP A 93 -8.23 2.37 -9.88
N LEU A 94 -7.89 1.34 -10.65
CA LEU A 94 -6.52 0.90 -10.84
C LEU A 94 -6.11 0.97 -12.32
N ALA A 95 -4.84 1.26 -12.57
CA ALA A 95 -4.28 1.24 -13.92
C ALA A 95 -2.93 0.50 -13.91
N ILE A 96 -2.74 -0.38 -14.89
CA ILE A 96 -1.47 -1.10 -15.09
C ILE A 96 -0.56 -0.25 -15.99
N GLN A 97 0.60 0.14 -15.46
CA GLN A 97 1.67 0.71 -16.26
C GLN A 97 2.58 -0.40 -16.80
N GLY A 98 2.65 -0.53 -18.13
CA GLY A 98 3.45 -1.55 -18.80
C GLY A 98 2.65 -2.76 -19.29
N GLY A 99 3.31 -3.92 -19.37
CA GLY A 99 2.69 -5.21 -19.76
C GLY A 99 1.83 -5.80 -18.65
N GLY A 100 0.86 -6.65 -18.99
CA GLY A 100 -0.02 -7.32 -18.02
C GLY A 100 -1.52 -7.12 -18.28
N PHE A 101 -2.38 -7.79 -17.52
CA PHE A 101 -3.84 -7.64 -17.53
C PHE A 101 -4.36 -7.93 -16.13
N PHE A 102 -5.49 -7.33 -15.77
CA PHE A 102 -6.27 -7.80 -14.62
C PHE A 102 -6.97 -9.10 -14.98
N VAL A 103 -7.06 -10.00 -14.01
CA VAL A 103 -7.77 -11.27 -14.14
C VAL A 103 -9.12 -11.14 -13.45
N LEU A 104 -10.18 -11.48 -14.16
CA LEU A 104 -11.55 -11.52 -13.66
C LEU A 104 -12.08 -12.95 -13.73
N SER A 105 -13.07 -13.29 -12.90
CA SER A 105 -13.72 -14.60 -12.92
C SER A 105 -15.24 -14.47 -12.76
N ASP A 106 -15.96 -15.36 -13.44
CA ASP A 106 -17.37 -15.66 -13.19
C ASP A 106 -17.54 -16.87 -12.24
N GLY A 107 -16.44 -17.40 -11.69
CA GLY A 107 -16.38 -18.61 -10.88
C GLY A 107 -16.19 -19.90 -11.69
N GLN A 108 -16.21 -19.84 -13.02
CA GLN A 108 -15.98 -20.99 -13.91
C GLN A 108 -14.82 -20.75 -14.87
N ARG A 109 -14.63 -19.51 -15.34
CA ARG A 109 -13.65 -19.13 -16.35
C ARG A 109 -12.97 -17.84 -15.97
N TYR A 110 -11.71 -17.73 -16.38
CA TYR A 110 -10.94 -16.51 -16.26
C TYR A 110 -11.08 -15.62 -17.50
N PHE A 111 -11.22 -14.33 -17.26
CA PHE A 111 -11.25 -13.27 -18.25
C PHE A 111 -10.12 -12.28 -17.99
N TYR A 112 -9.67 -11.57 -19.03
CA TYR A 112 -8.56 -10.63 -18.94
C TYR A 112 -8.99 -9.26 -19.40
N THR A 113 -8.70 -8.22 -18.61
CA THR A 113 -9.05 -6.84 -18.95
C THR A 113 -7.93 -5.86 -18.63
N ARG A 114 -7.95 -4.73 -19.34
CA ARG A 114 -7.15 -3.53 -19.03
C ARG A 114 -7.97 -2.44 -18.36
N ASP A 115 -9.28 -2.60 -18.32
CA ASP A 115 -10.18 -1.73 -17.57
C ASP A 115 -10.04 -2.06 -16.08
N GLY A 116 -9.65 -1.06 -15.31
CA GLY A 116 -9.52 -1.16 -13.85
C GLY A 116 -10.56 -0.33 -13.10
N SER A 117 -11.71 -0.09 -13.72
CA SER A 117 -12.89 0.44 -13.03
C SER A 117 -13.50 -0.65 -12.13
N PHE A 118 -13.11 -0.62 -10.86
CA PHE A 118 -13.57 -1.57 -9.86
C PHE A 118 -14.47 -0.92 -8.81
N ASP A 119 -15.39 -1.72 -8.29
CA ASP A 119 -16.23 -1.39 -7.14
C ASP A 119 -16.23 -2.52 -6.13
N ILE A 120 -16.71 -2.23 -4.93
CA ILE A 120 -16.83 -3.22 -3.86
C ILE A 120 -18.29 -3.65 -3.77
N ASP A 121 -18.54 -4.96 -3.85
CA ASP A 121 -19.90 -5.50 -3.69
C ASP A 121 -20.32 -5.59 -2.22
N THR A 122 -21.56 -6.03 -1.95
CA THR A 122 -22.09 -6.19 -0.57
C THR A 122 -21.32 -7.20 0.27
N ASN A 123 -20.57 -8.10 -0.36
CA ASN A 123 -19.80 -9.14 0.29
C ASN A 123 -18.33 -8.71 0.48
N GLY A 124 -17.99 -7.46 0.14
CA GLY A 124 -16.63 -6.95 0.16
C GLY A 124 -15.78 -7.36 -1.04
N ALA A 125 -16.29 -8.16 -1.97
CA ALA A 125 -15.50 -8.57 -3.13
C ALA A 125 -15.29 -7.41 -4.11
N LEU A 126 -14.07 -7.31 -4.62
CA LEU A 126 -13.73 -6.34 -5.66
C LEU A 126 -14.30 -6.86 -6.99
N VAL A 127 -15.18 -6.08 -7.60
CA VAL A 127 -15.89 -6.42 -8.84
C VAL A 127 -15.67 -5.36 -9.91
N SER A 128 -15.68 -5.75 -11.18
CA SER A 128 -15.68 -4.80 -12.29
C SER A 128 -17.02 -4.05 -12.35
N SER A 129 -17.00 -2.72 -12.33
CA SER A 129 -18.21 -1.89 -12.39
C SER A 129 -18.99 -2.09 -13.69
N ALA A 130 -18.31 -2.44 -14.78
CA ALA A 130 -18.92 -2.64 -16.09
C ALA A 130 -19.60 -4.01 -16.26
N THR A 131 -19.08 -5.06 -15.62
CA THR A 131 -19.49 -6.46 -15.88
C THR A 131 -20.00 -7.22 -14.67
N GLY A 132 -19.70 -6.74 -13.45
CA GLY A 132 -19.98 -7.46 -12.20
C GLY A 132 -19.07 -8.67 -11.94
N LEU A 133 -18.10 -8.95 -12.82
CA LEU A 133 -17.15 -10.04 -12.63
C LEU A 133 -16.17 -9.73 -11.49
N LYS A 134 -15.80 -10.77 -10.74
CA LYS A 134 -14.93 -10.63 -9.57
C LYS A 134 -13.47 -10.57 -9.95
N VAL A 135 -12.75 -9.61 -9.39
CA VAL A 135 -11.31 -9.47 -9.57
C VAL A 135 -10.60 -10.58 -8.82
N GLN A 136 -9.71 -11.25 -9.54
CA GLN A 136 -8.90 -12.32 -9.01
C GLN A 136 -7.54 -11.80 -8.54
N GLY A 137 -7.05 -12.39 -7.46
CA GLY A 137 -5.73 -12.13 -6.92
C GLY A 137 -5.30 -13.26 -6.01
N TRP A 138 -4.23 -13.04 -5.27
CA TRP A 138 -3.84 -13.95 -4.22
C TRP A 138 -4.48 -13.48 -2.91
N SER A 139 -5.25 -14.36 -2.29
CA SER A 139 -5.73 -14.13 -0.94
C SER A 139 -4.54 -14.15 0.03
N ILE A 140 -4.73 -13.53 1.20
CA ILE A 140 -3.78 -13.63 2.30
C ILE A 140 -3.70 -15.10 2.72
N SER A 141 -2.47 -15.63 2.86
CA SER A 141 -2.32 -16.93 3.52
C SER A 141 -2.77 -16.82 4.97
N PRO A 142 -3.46 -17.83 5.50
CA PRO A 142 -3.75 -17.87 6.93
C PRO A 142 -2.46 -17.69 7.75
N THR A 143 -2.58 -17.03 8.90
CA THR A 143 -1.42 -16.69 9.71
C THR A 143 -0.77 -17.95 10.27
N ALA A 144 0.36 -18.35 9.69
CA ALA A 144 1.13 -19.50 10.16
C ALA A 144 2.21 -19.11 11.19
N LYS A 145 2.72 -17.88 11.09
CA LYS A 145 3.76 -17.34 11.97
C LYS A 145 3.40 -15.93 12.43
N VAL A 146 3.69 -15.62 13.68
CA VAL A 146 3.65 -14.28 14.24
C VAL A 146 5.00 -13.98 14.87
N ASN A 147 5.58 -12.83 14.56
CA ASN A 147 6.82 -12.38 15.19
C ASN A 147 6.49 -11.36 16.27
N VAL A 148 6.86 -11.66 17.51
CA VAL A 148 6.71 -10.76 18.66
C VAL A 148 8.08 -10.20 19.00
N HIS A 149 8.18 -8.89 19.04
CA HIS A 149 9.44 -8.18 19.23
C HIS A 149 9.28 -6.93 20.09
N GLY A 150 10.42 -6.43 20.56
CA GLY A 150 10.49 -5.25 21.42
C GLY A 150 10.87 -5.60 22.86
N SER A 151 10.35 -4.85 23.81
CA SER A 151 10.76 -4.94 25.22
C SER A 151 9.59 -5.18 26.16
N ILE A 152 9.80 -6.06 27.14
CA ILE A 152 8.83 -6.42 28.18
C ILE A 152 9.41 -6.10 29.55
N ASP A 153 8.61 -5.46 30.40
CA ASP A 153 8.90 -5.34 31.82
C ASP A 153 8.59 -6.64 32.55
N THR A 154 9.63 -7.29 33.07
CA THR A 154 9.53 -8.55 33.81
C THR A 154 9.04 -8.37 35.24
N SER A 155 8.72 -7.14 35.67
CA SER A 155 8.16 -6.84 36.99
C SER A 155 6.65 -6.61 36.99
N THR A 156 6.05 -6.40 35.82
CA THR A 156 4.62 -6.08 35.67
C THR A 156 3.93 -6.99 34.68
N THR A 157 2.60 -7.07 34.77
CA THR A 157 1.77 -7.74 33.76
C THR A 157 1.59 -6.81 32.58
N THR A 158 1.87 -7.30 31.38
CA THR A 158 1.70 -6.56 30.12
C THR A 158 0.90 -7.38 29.12
N GLN A 159 0.31 -6.74 28.11
CA GLN A 159 -0.40 -7.46 27.06
C GLN A 159 -0.22 -6.79 25.70
N THR A 160 -0.27 -7.59 24.65
CA THR A 160 -0.30 -7.12 23.26
C THR A 160 -1.37 -7.84 22.48
N LEU A 161 -1.90 -7.16 21.46
CA LEU A 161 -2.92 -7.65 20.57
C LEU A 161 -2.25 -8.12 19.28
N ILE A 162 -2.64 -9.29 18.81
CA ILE A 162 -2.15 -9.90 17.57
C ILE A 162 -3.33 -10.00 16.61
N ARG A 163 -3.16 -9.45 15.42
CA ARG A 163 -4.08 -9.67 14.30
C ARG A 163 -3.67 -10.97 13.60
N VAL A 164 -4.60 -11.91 13.47
CA VAL A 164 -4.38 -13.18 12.78
C VAL A 164 -5.46 -13.41 11.74
N TYR A 165 -5.13 -14.12 10.67
CA TYR A 165 -6.05 -14.43 9.57
C TYR A 165 -6.35 -15.92 9.53
N ASP A 166 -7.63 -16.28 9.36
CA ASP A 166 -8.07 -17.67 9.26
C ASP A 166 -8.00 -18.24 7.83
N GLU A 167 -8.45 -19.48 7.62
CA GLU A 167 -8.50 -20.16 6.31
C GLU A 167 -9.35 -19.44 5.26
N LEU A 168 -10.29 -18.60 5.69
CA LEU A 168 -11.16 -17.81 4.84
C LEU A 168 -10.60 -16.39 4.62
N GLY A 169 -9.43 -16.08 5.20
CA GLY A 169 -8.80 -14.77 5.16
C GLY A 169 -9.48 -13.73 6.06
N GLN A 170 -10.36 -14.15 6.98
CA GLN A 170 -10.98 -13.24 7.95
C GLN A 170 -10.00 -12.89 9.06
N GLU A 171 -9.97 -11.61 9.46
CA GLU A 171 -9.15 -11.15 10.57
C GLU A 171 -9.80 -11.46 11.92
N HIS A 172 -9.01 -12.01 12.84
CA HIS A 172 -9.34 -12.23 14.23
C HIS A 172 -8.26 -11.63 15.13
N VAL A 173 -8.59 -11.43 16.40
CA VAL A 173 -7.67 -10.85 17.38
C VAL A 173 -7.34 -11.88 18.45
N LEU A 174 -6.06 -12.23 18.57
CA LEU A 174 -5.53 -12.94 19.73
C LEU A 174 -4.90 -11.95 20.69
N THR A 175 -5.01 -12.21 21.98
CA THR A 175 -4.27 -11.45 22.99
C THR A 175 -3.17 -12.33 23.57
N VAL A 176 -1.98 -11.75 23.69
CA VAL A 176 -0.88 -12.34 24.46
C VAL A 176 -0.68 -11.51 25.70
N LYS A 177 -0.93 -12.14 26.84
CA LYS A 177 -0.69 -11.57 28.15
C LYS A 177 0.61 -12.14 28.70
N PHE A 178 1.50 -11.26 29.12
CA PHE A 178 2.77 -11.58 29.75
C PHE A 178 2.64 -11.34 31.25
N ASP A 179 2.64 -12.43 32.03
CA ASP A 179 2.64 -12.38 33.49
C ASP A 179 4.05 -12.68 34.01
N SER A 180 4.57 -11.82 34.90
CA SER A 180 5.86 -12.06 35.54
C SER A 180 5.78 -13.21 36.54
N THR A 181 6.83 -14.02 36.58
CA THR A 181 7.00 -15.11 37.55
C THR A 181 8.44 -15.14 38.07
N THR A 182 8.65 -15.85 39.17
CA THR A 182 9.98 -16.00 39.80
C THR A 182 11.06 -16.57 38.87
N ASN A 183 10.67 -17.31 37.83
CA ASN A 183 11.58 -18.02 36.93
C ASN A 183 11.52 -17.52 35.47
N GLY A 184 10.86 -16.39 35.19
CA GLY A 184 10.71 -15.85 33.83
C GLY A 184 9.35 -15.19 33.62
N VAL A 185 8.91 -15.14 32.36
CA VAL A 185 7.61 -14.56 31.97
C VAL A 185 6.74 -15.67 31.40
N ILE A 186 5.49 -15.74 31.83
CA ILE A 186 4.49 -16.62 31.21
C ILE A 186 3.72 -15.79 30.18
N ALA A 187 3.85 -16.17 28.91
CA ALA A 187 2.99 -15.71 27.83
C ALA A 187 1.73 -16.59 27.77
N THR A 188 0.61 -16.06 28.23
CA THR A 188 -0.72 -16.67 28.08
C THR A 188 -1.38 -16.11 26.84
N ILE A 189 -1.67 -16.98 25.88
CA ILE A 189 -2.32 -16.63 24.61
C ILE A 189 -3.78 -17.06 24.69
N TYR A 190 -4.69 -16.14 24.38
CA TYR A 190 -6.12 -16.40 24.33
C TYR A 190 -6.80 -15.68 23.18
N ASP A 191 -7.98 -16.17 22.82
CA ASP A 191 -8.81 -15.58 21.76
C ASP A 191 -9.60 -14.38 22.27
N GLY A 192 -9.60 -13.27 21.51
CA GLY A 192 -10.29 -12.04 21.82
C GLY A 192 -9.50 -11.01 22.61
N VAL A 193 -10.12 -9.85 22.85
CA VAL A 193 -9.45 -8.60 23.29
C VAL A 193 -9.35 -8.41 24.81
N ASN A 194 -10.25 -9.04 25.59
CA ASN A 194 -10.29 -9.06 27.06
C ASN A 194 -11.54 -9.84 27.49
N ALA A 195 -11.42 -11.12 27.79
CA ALA A 195 -12.55 -11.89 28.32
C ALA A 195 -12.42 -12.01 29.84
N SER A 196 -13.50 -11.77 30.59
CA SER A 196 -13.52 -12.00 32.04
C SER A 196 -13.31 -13.48 32.41
N ALA A 197 -13.41 -14.38 31.43
CA ALA A 197 -12.99 -15.78 31.46
C ALA A 197 -12.47 -16.17 30.06
N PRO A 198 -11.19 -15.89 29.72
CA PRO A 198 -10.66 -16.15 28.39
C PRO A 198 -10.48 -17.64 28.14
N VAL A 199 -10.79 -18.09 26.92
CA VAL A 199 -10.40 -19.43 26.46
C VAL A 199 -8.91 -19.39 26.17
N VAL A 200 -8.12 -19.89 27.11
CA VAL A 200 -6.66 -19.97 26.96
C VAL A 200 -6.33 -20.99 25.89
N LEU A 201 -5.68 -20.53 24.82
CA LEU A 201 -5.23 -21.34 23.71
C LEU A 201 -3.88 -22.00 24.02
N SER A 202 -3.01 -21.27 24.71
CA SER A 202 -1.68 -21.77 25.08
C SER A 202 -1.08 -20.96 26.24
N ASN A 203 -0.32 -21.64 27.09
CA ASN A 203 0.57 -21.01 28.07
C ASN A 203 2.00 -21.36 27.71
N HIS A 204 2.86 -20.36 27.60
CA HIS A 204 4.25 -20.53 27.20
C HIS A 204 5.18 -19.81 28.16
N ILE A 205 6.23 -20.50 28.61
CA ILE A 205 7.21 -19.93 29.54
C ILE A 205 8.39 -19.39 28.73
N ILE A 206 8.65 -18.10 28.84
CA ILE A 206 9.78 -17.40 28.22
C ILE A 206 10.82 -17.12 29.30
N THR A 207 12.06 -17.51 29.04
CA THR A 207 13.20 -17.24 29.94
C THR A 207 14.19 -16.30 29.27
N PHE A 208 14.67 -15.33 30.05
CA PHE A 208 15.62 -14.31 29.62
C PHE A 208 17.00 -14.56 30.25
N ASP A 209 18.05 -14.28 29.50
CA ASP A 209 19.41 -14.26 30.02
C ASP A 209 19.62 -13.01 30.88
N ALA A 210 20.06 -13.19 32.12
CA ALA A 210 20.26 -12.08 33.06
C ALA A 210 21.40 -11.12 32.64
N SER A 211 22.31 -11.53 31.76
CA SER A 211 23.45 -10.74 31.29
C SER A 211 23.19 -10.02 29.97
N THR A 212 22.41 -10.64 29.08
CA THR A 212 22.14 -10.08 27.74
C THR A 212 20.72 -9.56 27.55
N ASN A 213 19.82 -9.81 28.52
CA ASN A 213 18.39 -9.48 28.48
C ASN A 213 17.65 -10.08 27.26
N ARG A 214 18.22 -11.09 26.61
CA ARG A 214 17.64 -11.75 25.43
C ARG A 214 16.95 -13.05 25.81
N VAL A 215 15.98 -13.47 25.00
CA VAL A 215 15.31 -14.76 25.16
C VAL A 215 16.29 -15.91 24.94
N ILE A 216 16.36 -16.83 25.90
CA ILE A 216 17.20 -18.04 25.87
C ILE A 216 16.40 -19.34 25.94
N GLY A 217 15.12 -19.27 26.32
CA GLY A 217 14.22 -20.41 26.35
C GLY A 217 12.77 -19.98 26.14
N GLY A 218 11.96 -20.88 25.62
CA GLY A 218 10.58 -20.55 25.23
C GLY A 218 10.50 -19.64 24.00
N GLN A 219 11.41 -19.85 23.05
CA GLN A 219 11.57 -19.00 21.88
C GLN A 219 10.36 -19.04 20.93
N ILE A 220 9.64 -20.16 20.88
CA ILE A 220 8.51 -20.35 19.96
C ILE A 220 7.37 -21.03 20.71
N ALA A 221 6.22 -20.38 20.77
CA ALA A 221 4.97 -21.02 21.15
C ALA A 221 4.26 -21.53 19.89
N SER A 222 3.82 -22.79 19.93
CA SER A 222 2.92 -23.35 18.92
C SER A 222 1.53 -23.50 19.52
N LEU A 223 0.51 -23.04 18.80
CA LEU A 223 -0.88 -23.20 19.19
C LEU A 223 -1.71 -23.72 18.02
N ARG A 224 -2.81 -24.41 18.34
CA ARG A 224 -3.79 -24.85 17.35
C ARG A 224 -5.04 -24.02 17.49
N TRP A 225 -5.38 -23.26 16.46
CA TRP A 225 -6.48 -22.32 16.44
C TRP A 225 -7.25 -22.46 15.13
N HIS A 226 -8.57 -22.64 15.22
CA HIS A 226 -9.46 -22.83 14.07
C HIS A 226 -8.99 -23.90 13.05
N GLY A 227 -8.39 -24.99 13.54
CA GLY A 227 -7.91 -26.08 12.68
C GLY A 227 -6.51 -25.86 12.09
N GLN A 228 -5.89 -24.71 12.37
CA GLN A 228 -4.57 -24.32 11.88
C GLN A 228 -3.53 -24.31 12.99
N ASN A 229 -2.26 -24.42 12.62
CA ASN A 229 -1.15 -24.30 13.55
C ASN A 229 -0.50 -22.92 13.38
N ILE A 230 -0.47 -22.14 14.46
CA ILE A 230 0.17 -20.83 14.50
C ILE A 230 1.43 -20.93 15.36
N SER A 231 2.56 -20.46 14.84
CA SER A 231 3.81 -20.32 15.58
C SER A 231 4.03 -18.86 15.98
N ILE A 232 4.09 -18.57 17.27
CA ILE A 232 4.42 -17.25 17.80
C ILE A 232 5.90 -17.27 18.21
N ASP A 233 6.70 -16.44 17.55
CA ASP A 233 8.14 -16.31 17.72
C ASP A 233 8.46 -15.16 18.66
N PHE A 234 9.14 -15.47 19.77
CA PHE A 234 9.52 -14.55 20.84
C PHE A 234 11.02 -14.22 20.82
N ASN A 235 11.80 -14.73 19.86
CA ASN A 235 13.26 -14.60 19.84
C ASN A 235 13.77 -13.15 19.91
N ASN A 236 12.99 -12.21 19.38
CA ASN A 236 13.35 -10.81 19.29
C ASN A 236 12.80 -9.96 20.46
N LEU A 237 12.30 -10.61 21.51
CA LEU A 237 11.94 -9.93 22.75
C LEU A 237 13.16 -9.71 23.64
N GLN A 238 13.09 -8.63 24.43
CA GLN A 238 14.08 -8.29 25.43
C GLN A 238 13.41 -7.93 26.76
N SER A 239 14.07 -8.25 27.87
CA SER A 239 13.65 -7.77 29.19
C SER A 239 14.17 -6.35 29.45
N ALA A 240 13.27 -5.40 29.73
CA ALA A 240 13.63 -4.01 30.05
C ALA A 240 12.57 -3.36 30.96
N SER A 241 12.92 -2.29 31.68
CA SER A 241 11.96 -1.57 32.55
C SER A 241 10.86 -0.80 31.79
N VAL A 242 10.99 -0.65 30.47
CA VAL A 242 10.00 0.01 29.61
C VAL A 242 9.40 -1.03 28.68
N THR A 243 8.08 -1.04 28.58
CA THR A 243 7.34 -1.96 27.72
C THR A 243 7.03 -1.32 26.37
N ALA A 244 7.45 -1.99 25.30
CA ALA A 244 7.12 -1.66 23.92
C ALA A 244 7.06 -2.96 23.13
N ILE A 245 5.87 -3.56 23.04
CA ILE A 245 5.68 -4.88 22.44
C ILE A 245 4.91 -4.72 21.14
N PHE A 246 5.48 -5.24 20.06
CA PHE A 246 4.84 -5.31 18.76
C PHE A 246 4.71 -6.77 18.35
N ALA A 247 3.61 -7.09 17.69
CA ALA A 247 3.32 -8.44 17.24
C ALA A 247 2.78 -8.37 15.81
N ASP A 248 3.64 -8.79 14.88
CA ASP A 248 3.35 -8.71 13.46
C ASP A 248 3.14 -10.13 12.91
N PRO A 249 1.95 -10.45 12.37
CA PRO A 249 1.77 -11.70 11.63
C PRO A 249 2.64 -11.68 10.38
N ASP A 250 3.27 -12.82 10.08
CA ASP A 250 3.96 -13.03 8.82
C ASP A 250 2.91 -13.29 7.73
N ILE A 251 2.52 -12.21 7.04
CA ILE A 251 1.52 -12.25 5.98
C ILE A 251 2.24 -12.51 4.66
N THR A 252 2.07 -13.72 4.13
CA THR A 252 2.53 -14.07 2.79
C THR A 252 1.34 -14.28 1.86
N PRO A 253 1.40 -13.82 0.59
CA PRO A 253 0.36 -14.14 -0.38
C PRO A 253 0.30 -15.65 -0.60
N ASP A 254 -0.90 -16.24 -0.61
CA ASP A 254 -1.04 -17.66 -0.99
C ASP A 254 -0.82 -17.80 -2.50
N ALA A 255 0.44 -17.96 -2.90
CA ALA A 255 0.81 -18.12 -4.31
C ALA A 255 0.21 -19.38 -4.96
N GLY A 256 -0.32 -20.32 -4.16
CA GLY A 256 -0.92 -21.57 -4.62
C GLY A 256 -2.41 -21.45 -4.99
N LYS A 257 -3.08 -20.36 -4.57
CA LYS A 257 -4.51 -20.15 -4.83
C LYS A 257 -4.77 -18.74 -5.36
N VAL A 258 -5.16 -18.68 -6.62
CA VAL A 258 -5.80 -17.48 -7.18
C VAL A 258 -7.28 -17.54 -6.79
N GLY A 259 -7.77 -16.50 -6.14
CA GLY A 259 -9.15 -16.40 -5.68
C GLY A 259 -9.69 -14.97 -5.73
N ASP A 260 -10.94 -14.80 -5.33
CA ASP A 260 -11.60 -13.50 -5.29
C ASP A 260 -10.87 -12.55 -4.32
N ILE A 261 -10.58 -11.33 -4.78
CA ILE A 261 -10.08 -10.28 -3.88
C ILE A 261 -11.27 -9.76 -3.08
N VAL A 262 -11.23 -9.96 -1.76
CA VAL A 262 -12.23 -9.46 -0.83
C VAL A 262 -11.60 -8.40 0.07
N ILE A 263 -12.20 -7.22 0.06
CA ILE A 263 -11.90 -6.11 0.96
C ILE A 263 -12.93 -6.16 2.10
N PRO A 264 -12.53 -6.56 3.30
CA PRO A 264 -13.44 -6.62 4.46
C PRO A 264 -13.95 -5.22 4.82
N GLN A 265 -15.28 -5.04 4.80
CA GLN A 265 -15.93 -3.72 4.99
C GLN A 265 -16.03 -3.28 6.45
N ASP A 266 -15.94 -4.22 7.39
CA ASP A 266 -16.04 -3.95 8.84
C ASP A 266 -14.67 -3.80 9.53
N MET A 267 -13.58 -3.79 8.76
CA MET A 267 -12.24 -3.61 9.29
C MET A 267 -11.88 -2.14 9.41
N SER A 268 -12.30 -1.53 10.52
CA SER A 268 -11.71 -0.28 10.99
C SER A 268 -10.32 -0.59 11.56
N MET A 269 -9.28 -0.02 10.96
CA MET A 269 -8.00 0.07 11.65
C MET A 269 -8.21 0.98 12.87
N ALA A 270 -7.99 0.46 14.08
CA ALA A 270 -8.05 1.27 15.27
C ALA A 270 -7.03 2.42 15.13
N PRO A 271 -7.40 3.66 15.47
CA PRO A 271 -6.49 4.79 15.34
C PRO A 271 -5.23 4.56 16.18
N THR A 272 -4.07 4.61 15.53
CA THR A 272 -2.78 4.56 16.23
C THR A 272 -2.45 5.99 16.68
N PRO A 273 -2.36 6.25 17.99
CA PRO A 273 -2.05 7.58 18.49
C PRO A 273 -0.64 8.00 18.04
N THR A 274 -0.47 9.28 17.70
CA THR A 274 0.84 9.83 17.36
C THR A 274 1.77 9.73 18.58
N SER A 275 2.84 8.94 18.46
CA SER A 275 3.78 8.68 19.56
C SER A 275 5.00 9.59 19.55
N SER A 276 5.36 10.15 18.39
CA SER A 276 6.48 11.07 18.26
C SER A 276 6.17 12.18 17.26
N ILE A 277 6.67 13.37 17.56
CA ILE A 277 6.62 14.55 16.70
C ILE A 277 8.01 15.15 16.73
N SER A 278 8.57 15.42 15.55
CA SER A 278 9.82 16.17 15.41
C SER A 278 9.52 17.49 14.70
N PHE A 279 10.15 18.55 15.19
CA PHE A 279 10.15 19.85 14.52
C PHE A 279 11.58 20.37 14.48
N SER A 280 11.91 21.12 13.44
CA SER A 280 13.22 21.74 13.24
C SER A 280 13.02 23.15 12.76
N GLY A 281 13.82 24.08 13.29
CA GLY A 281 13.80 25.47 12.88
C GLY A 281 15.01 26.20 13.41
N ASN A 282 15.29 27.37 12.85
CA ASN A 282 16.32 28.26 13.34
C ASN A 282 15.68 29.34 14.22
N LEU A 283 16.32 29.63 15.35
CA LEU A 283 15.93 30.70 16.26
C LEU A 283 16.99 31.80 16.21
N ASP A 284 16.58 33.06 16.27
CA ASP A 284 17.49 34.20 16.17
C ASP A 284 18.11 34.52 17.54
N ALA A 285 19.43 34.40 17.67
CA ALA A 285 20.14 34.69 18.93
C ALA A 285 20.01 36.15 19.38
N ALA A 286 19.62 37.08 18.50
CA ALA A 286 19.39 38.49 18.81
C ALA A 286 17.92 38.83 19.15
N ALA A 287 17.03 37.84 19.19
CA ALA A 287 15.61 38.03 19.47
C ALA A 287 15.36 38.63 20.86
N THR A 288 14.47 39.61 20.95
CA THR A 288 14.06 40.27 22.19
C THR A 288 12.80 39.60 22.76
N ALA A 289 12.46 39.86 24.03
CA ALA A 289 11.35 39.17 24.73
C ALA A 289 9.95 39.28 24.06
N SER A 290 9.80 40.08 22.99
CA SER A 290 8.57 40.20 22.18
C SER A 290 8.58 39.37 20.88
N ASP A 291 9.72 38.79 20.50
CA ASP A 291 9.93 38.09 19.23
C ASP A 291 9.58 36.60 19.31
N ASN A 292 8.29 36.32 19.52
CA ASN A 292 7.77 34.96 19.60
C ASN A 292 7.78 34.26 18.23
N ILE A 293 8.31 33.03 18.18
CA ILE A 293 8.27 32.18 16.99
C ILE A 293 7.30 31.03 17.24
N THR A 294 6.32 30.84 16.36
CA THR A 294 5.30 29.79 16.53
C THR A 294 5.36 28.77 15.41
N PHE A 295 5.37 27.49 15.80
CA PHE A 295 5.26 26.33 14.92
C PHE A 295 3.91 25.66 15.18
N SER A 296 3.17 25.34 14.11
CA SER A 296 1.92 24.60 14.21
C SER A 296 2.09 23.23 13.54
N VAL A 297 1.78 22.17 14.28
CA VAL A 297 1.80 20.80 13.79
C VAL A 297 0.35 20.31 13.73
N SER A 298 -0.16 20.05 12.53
CA SER A 298 -1.49 19.48 12.28
C SER A 298 -1.41 17.97 12.08
N GLY A 299 -2.50 17.26 12.34
CA GLY A 299 -2.61 15.81 12.08
C GLY A 299 -2.10 14.92 13.21
N ILE A 300 -2.14 15.42 14.46
CA ILE A 300 -1.81 14.63 15.64
C ILE A 300 -3.04 13.85 16.04
N ILE A 301 -2.94 12.53 16.05
CA ILE A 301 -4.08 11.65 16.29
C ILE A 301 -4.05 11.17 17.74
N ASP A 302 -5.17 11.31 18.45
CA ASP A 302 -5.34 10.74 19.80
C ASP A 302 -5.73 9.25 19.75
N SER A 303 -5.77 8.59 20.91
CA SER A 303 -6.16 7.18 21.02
C SER A 303 -7.61 6.88 20.63
N LEU A 304 -8.43 7.92 20.39
CA LEU A 304 -9.80 7.83 19.91
C LEU A 304 -9.92 8.20 18.42
N GLY A 305 -8.80 8.48 17.74
CA GLY A 305 -8.75 8.79 16.31
C GLY A 305 -9.12 10.22 15.94
N ARG A 306 -9.25 11.11 16.92
CA ARG A 306 -9.52 12.53 16.65
C ARG A 306 -8.22 13.24 16.35
N GLU A 307 -8.24 14.09 15.33
CA GLU A 307 -7.14 14.97 15.01
C GLU A 307 -7.10 16.18 15.94
N HIS A 308 -5.90 16.48 16.43
CA HIS A 308 -5.58 17.67 17.21
C HIS A 308 -4.47 18.45 16.51
N ALA A 309 -4.45 19.76 16.77
CA ALA A 309 -3.34 20.63 16.39
C ALA A 309 -2.47 20.90 17.63
N MET A 310 -1.16 20.75 17.47
CA MET A 310 -0.18 21.20 18.45
C MET A 310 0.38 22.54 18.01
N VAL A 311 0.48 23.47 18.96
CA VAL A 311 1.14 24.75 18.74
C VAL A 311 2.34 24.83 19.67
N VAL A 312 3.53 25.05 19.11
CA VAL A 312 4.78 25.26 19.83
C VAL A 312 5.20 26.71 19.65
N THR A 313 5.17 27.49 20.72
CA THR A 313 5.63 28.88 20.73
C THR A 313 6.94 28.98 21.47
N MET A 314 7.98 29.45 20.79
CA MET A 314 9.30 29.75 21.33
C MET A 314 9.36 31.24 21.68
N THR A 315 9.65 31.53 22.95
CA THR A 315 9.79 32.90 23.48
C THR A 315 11.21 33.08 24.04
N PRO A 316 11.97 34.12 23.64
CA PRO A 316 13.28 34.38 24.23
C PRO A 316 13.19 34.61 25.74
N LYS A 317 14.10 34.04 26.52
CA LYS A 317 14.15 34.30 27.96
C LYS A 317 14.83 35.64 28.22
N ASP A 318 14.09 36.57 28.82
CA ASP A 318 14.59 37.92 29.07
C ASP A 318 15.88 37.91 29.92
N GLY A 319 16.86 38.72 29.52
CA GLY A 319 18.17 38.82 30.18
C GLY A 319 19.09 37.58 30.10
N SER A 320 18.72 36.51 29.38
CA SER A 320 19.52 35.28 29.25
C SER A 320 19.80 34.95 27.78
N ALA A 321 20.98 35.34 27.29
CA ALA A 321 21.39 35.02 25.92
C ALA A 321 21.35 33.50 25.67
N ASN A 322 21.02 33.11 24.44
CA ASN A 322 20.95 31.71 24.00
C ASN A 322 19.98 30.81 24.80
N THR A 323 19.02 31.40 25.51
CA THR A 323 18.00 30.67 26.27
C THR A 323 16.61 31.02 25.78
N TRP A 324 15.80 30.00 25.51
CA TRP A 324 14.44 30.11 25.00
C TRP A 324 13.47 29.30 25.86
N ILE A 325 12.22 29.74 25.92
CA ILE A 325 11.12 29.05 26.56
C ILE A 325 10.22 28.49 25.45
N ALA A 326 10.14 27.16 25.38
CA ALA A 326 9.23 26.44 24.50
C ALA A 326 7.89 26.22 25.22
N THR A 327 6.82 26.85 24.75
CA THR A 327 5.45 26.59 25.21
C THR A 327 4.75 25.71 24.18
N VAL A 328 4.48 24.45 24.54
CA VAL A 328 3.78 23.48 23.70
C VAL A 328 2.33 23.38 24.18
N SER A 329 1.37 23.52 23.28
CA SER A 329 -0.05 23.39 23.60
C SER A 329 -0.76 22.44 22.65
N ILE A 330 -1.66 21.62 23.20
CA ILE A 330 -2.58 20.75 22.46
C ILE A 330 -3.95 20.87 23.12
N GLY A 331 -4.93 21.45 22.43
CA GLY A 331 -6.24 21.73 23.02
C GLY A 331 -6.12 22.63 24.26
N SER A 332 -6.60 22.16 25.42
CA SER A 332 -6.51 22.89 26.70
C SER A 332 -5.25 22.59 27.52
N LYS A 333 -4.41 21.64 27.09
CA LYS A 333 -3.19 21.26 27.81
C LYS A 333 -2.01 22.08 27.31
N VAL A 334 -1.20 22.56 28.24
CA VAL A 334 -0.02 23.39 27.96
C VAL A 334 1.16 22.86 28.76
N TRP A 335 2.30 22.71 28.10
CA TRP A 335 3.58 22.34 28.69
C TRP A 335 4.62 23.41 28.37
N LYS A 336 5.53 23.69 29.31
CA LYS A 336 6.61 24.65 29.14
C LYS A 336 7.95 23.98 29.40
N PHE A 337 8.93 24.28 28.55
CA PHE A 337 10.28 23.73 28.64
C PHE A 337 11.30 24.85 28.44
N GLY A 338 12.43 24.77 29.13
CA GLY A 338 13.59 25.60 28.84
C GLY A 338 14.46 24.95 27.78
N VAL A 339 14.93 25.74 26.82
CA VAL A 339 15.85 25.31 25.76
C VAL A 339 17.10 26.18 25.84
N THR A 340 18.28 25.57 25.93
CA THR A 340 19.57 26.28 25.86
C THR A 340 20.32 25.95 24.59
N PHE A 341 21.05 26.95 24.09
CA PHE A 341 21.97 26.82 22.98
C PHE A 341 23.38 27.20 23.43
N THR A 342 24.40 26.57 22.85
CA THR A 342 25.79 26.95 23.06
C THR A 342 26.08 28.31 22.43
N ASN A 343 27.21 28.93 22.79
CA ASN A 343 27.65 30.20 22.20
C ASN A 343 27.88 30.13 20.68
N ASP A 344 28.05 28.93 20.13
CA ASP A 344 28.16 28.68 18.68
C ASP A 344 26.79 28.45 18.01
N GLY A 345 25.69 28.68 18.73
CA GLY A 345 24.32 28.55 18.22
C GLY A 345 23.82 27.11 18.06
N ARG A 346 24.52 26.12 18.63
CA ARG A 346 24.08 24.72 18.59
C ARG A 346 23.16 24.41 19.75
N PHE A 347 22.17 23.56 19.50
CA PHE A 347 21.33 23.00 20.55
C PHE A 347 22.19 22.34 21.63
N GLU A 348 21.97 22.71 22.90
CA GLU A 348 22.71 22.17 24.03
C GLU A 348 21.84 21.27 24.88
N SER A 349 20.71 21.78 25.39
CA SER A 349 19.84 21.01 26.27
C SER A 349 18.39 21.49 26.26
N VAL A 350 17.49 20.57 26.62
CA VAL A 350 16.11 20.89 27.05
C VAL A 350 16.00 20.49 28.50
N TYR A 351 15.48 21.37 29.34
CA TYR A 351 15.25 21.09 30.75
C TYR A 351 13.81 21.37 31.16
N TYR A 352 13.34 20.55 32.09
CA TYR A 352 12.09 20.70 32.81
C TYR A 352 12.44 21.38 34.13
N ASN A 353 11.96 22.60 34.37
CA ASN A 353 12.27 23.26 35.63
C ASN A 353 11.39 22.69 36.76
N THR A 354 11.96 21.83 37.61
CA THR A 354 11.35 21.40 38.88
C THR A 354 12.11 21.94 40.09
N ALA A 355 13.08 22.85 39.93
CA ALA A 355 13.91 23.34 41.02
C ALA A 355 14.51 24.73 40.74
N ASP A 356 13.76 25.79 41.04
CA ASP A 356 14.33 27.09 41.41
C ASP A 356 13.56 27.67 42.62
N PRO A 357 14.21 28.04 43.74
CA PRO A 357 13.56 28.57 44.95
C PRO A 357 13.05 30.02 44.84
N ALA A 358 13.20 30.70 43.70
CA ALA A 358 12.63 32.03 43.49
C ALA A 358 11.32 31.92 42.72
N GLY A 359 10.19 32.10 43.44
CA GLY A 359 8.83 31.96 42.92
C GLY A 359 8.60 32.60 41.55
N ASP A 360 8.29 31.75 40.58
CA ASP A 360 7.87 32.12 39.23
C ASP A 360 6.37 31.76 39.08
N PRO A 361 5.48 32.65 38.60
CA PRO A 361 4.04 32.42 38.46
C PRO A 361 3.62 31.33 37.43
N PHE A 362 4.48 30.39 37.08
CA PHE A 362 4.26 29.42 36.00
C PHE A 362 4.55 27.97 36.38
N ASP A 363 4.21 27.57 37.60
CA ASP A 363 4.12 26.17 38.02
C ASP A 363 2.79 25.54 37.56
N PRO A 364 2.80 24.49 36.71
CA PRO A 364 1.59 23.77 36.32
C PRO A 364 1.00 22.89 37.42
N ALA A 365 1.63 22.76 38.59
CA ALA A 365 1.03 22.08 39.75
C ALA A 365 -0.24 22.78 40.30
N ASN A 366 -0.63 23.94 39.73
CA ASN A 366 -1.83 24.68 40.08
C ASN A 366 -2.85 24.85 38.92
N SER A 367 -2.85 23.96 37.91
CA SER A 367 -3.92 23.92 36.90
C SER A 367 -4.27 22.52 36.43
#